data_AF-A0A975B439-F1
#
_entry.id   AF-A0A975B439-F1
#
_cell.length_a   1.000
_cell.length_b   1.000
_cell.length_c   1.000
_cell.angle_alpha   90.00
_cell.angle_beta   90.00
_cell.angle_gamma   90.00
#
_symmetry.space_group_name_H-M   'P 1'
#
loop_
_entity.id
_entity.type
_entity.pdbx_description
1 polymer ?
#
loop_
_entity_poly.entity_id
_entity_poly.type
_entity_poly.pdbx_seq_one_letter_code
_entity_poly.pdbx_strand_id
1 'polypeptide(L)'
;MKGAETRRQEIIEEYIGTTGKRVFLVEGENDRNVFSEMAEKKFENEFEQNWIIAPAGGKNLVVGILSKEPDWLGLVDRDEWTEETIAQKQNELPNLNILPRFCLENYIIEPSDIWNALPEIQKNKISGGIEQLKSEILADHEKWLRHGVLRTLIQPLWDGLIARGFQNALLDFENAQDDGEIKEILKKWHSFLNPDDIFNKFQEKLEQVREASDFEQISLWIDGKTFFASHVHKVLNNLLGQTSEAERKKQIFKGLLPDDLEFLWEKFNLQ
;
A
#
# COMPACT_ATOMS: atom_id res chain seq x y z
N MET A 1 -17.25 11.09 8.35
CA MET A 1 -18.20 11.60 7.33
C MET A 1 -18.04 13.09 7.02
N LYS A 2 -17.93 14.01 7.99
CA LYS A 2 -17.71 15.45 7.69
C LYS A 2 -16.43 15.73 6.87
N GLY A 3 -15.32 15.05 7.18
CA GLY A 3 -14.05 15.24 6.46
C GLY A 3 -14.09 14.84 4.98
N ALA A 4 -14.79 13.75 4.63
CA ALA A 4 -14.91 13.30 3.25
C ALA A 4 -15.74 14.28 2.41
N GLU A 5 -16.83 14.82 2.96
CA GLU A 5 -17.63 15.83 2.26
C GLU A 5 -16.85 17.12 2.05
N THR A 6 -16.14 17.61 3.07
CA THR A 6 -15.28 18.80 2.93
C THR A 6 -14.24 18.57 1.85
N ARG A 7 -13.51 17.46 1.90
CA ARG A 7 -12.46 17.17 0.91
C ARG A 7 -13.02 16.98 -0.50
N ARG A 8 -14.18 16.34 -0.63
CA ARG A 8 -14.90 16.21 -1.91
C ARG A 8 -15.20 17.58 -2.52
N GLN A 9 -15.73 18.52 -1.73
CA GLN A 9 -16.06 19.86 -2.20
C GLN A 9 -14.80 20.63 -2.64
N GLU A 10 -13.71 20.54 -1.86
CA GLU A 10 -12.41 21.11 -2.25
C GLU A 10 -11.95 20.58 -3.61
N ILE A 11 -12.04 19.27 -3.85
CA ILE A 11 -11.65 18.68 -5.14
C ILE A 11 -12.54 19.20 -6.27
N ILE A 12 -13.85 19.28 -6.07
CA ILE A 12 -14.79 19.79 -7.08
C ILE A 12 -14.47 21.25 -7.42
N GLU A 13 -14.26 22.09 -6.41
CA GLU A 13 -13.99 23.52 -6.56
C GLU A 13 -12.61 23.79 -7.20
N GLU A 14 -11.57 23.08 -6.77
CA GLU A 14 -10.21 23.24 -7.29
C GLU A 14 -10.07 22.75 -8.74
N TYR A 15 -10.77 21.67 -9.10
CA TYR A 15 -10.42 20.89 -10.29
C TYR A 15 -11.56 20.72 -11.31
N ILE A 16 -12.80 20.50 -10.87
CA ILE A 16 -13.89 20.08 -11.76
C ILE A 16 -14.71 21.27 -12.26
N GLY A 17 -15.02 22.22 -11.35
CA GLY A 17 -15.90 23.37 -11.63
C GLY A 17 -15.44 24.26 -12.80
N THR A 18 -14.20 24.08 -13.26
CA THR A 18 -13.57 24.85 -14.35
C THR A 18 -13.18 24.02 -15.57
N THR A 19 -13.11 22.67 -15.48
CA THR A 19 -12.48 21.85 -16.53
C THR A 19 -13.37 20.75 -17.12
N GLY A 20 -14.38 20.26 -16.40
CA GLY A 20 -15.21 19.13 -16.83
C GLY A 20 -14.46 17.78 -16.91
N LYS A 21 -13.24 17.69 -16.36
CA LYS A 21 -12.43 16.47 -16.35
C LYS A 21 -12.94 15.43 -15.36
N ARG A 22 -12.63 14.16 -15.63
CA ARG A 22 -12.89 13.03 -14.73
C ARG A 22 -11.87 12.98 -13.60
N VAL A 23 -12.22 12.39 -12.46
CA VAL A 23 -11.35 12.32 -11.28
C VAL A 23 -10.87 10.90 -11.03
N PHE A 24 -9.55 10.78 -10.85
CA PHE A 24 -8.89 9.62 -10.30
C PHE A 24 -8.39 9.93 -8.88
N LEU A 25 -8.98 9.28 -7.89
CA LEU A 25 -8.76 9.54 -6.48
C LEU A 25 -7.73 8.56 -5.90
N VAL A 26 -6.69 9.08 -5.27
CA VAL A 26 -5.63 8.29 -4.62
C VAL A 26 -5.51 8.67 -3.15
N GLU A 27 -4.82 7.86 -2.36
CA GLU A 27 -4.75 8.07 -0.91
C GLU A 27 -4.05 9.35 -0.52
N GLY A 28 -2.81 9.57 -0.99
CA GLY A 28 -1.97 10.68 -0.58
C GLY A 28 -1.31 11.44 -1.71
N GLU A 29 -0.57 12.48 -1.34
CA GLU A 29 0.19 13.31 -2.29
C GLU A 29 1.32 12.53 -2.97
N ASN A 30 1.93 11.57 -2.26
CA ASN A 30 2.97 10.73 -2.83
C ASN A 30 2.43 9.87 -3.98
N ASP A 31 1.29 9.21 -3.75
CA ASP A 31 0.57 8.43 -4.76
C ASP A 31 0.22 9.30 -5.96
N ARG A 32 -0.33 10.48 -5.72
CA ARG A 32 -0.66 11.45 -6.78
C ARG A 32 0.55 11.72 -7.67
N ASN A 33 1.70 12.03 -7.08
CA ASN A 33 2.91 12.32 -7.83
C ASN A 33 3.38 11.13 -8.67
N VAL A 34 3.40 9.92 -8.08
CA VAL A 34 3.83 8.71 -8.78
C VAL A 34 2.88 8.36 -9.93
N PHE A 35 1.57 8.38 -9.70
CA PHE A 35 0.59 8.09 -10.73
C PHE A 35 0.57 9.16 -11.83
N SER A 36 0.83 10.43 -11.51
CA SER A 36 0.99 11.48 -12.52
C SER A 36 2.18 11.21 -13.43
N GLU A 37 3.35 10.85 -12.86
CA GLU A 37 4.55 10.52 -13.67
C GLU A 37 4.32 9.28 -14.55
N MET A 38 3.65 8.25 -14.03
CA MET A 38 3.30 7.05 -14.82
C MET A 38 2.29 7.35 -15.92
N ALA A 39 1.26 8.15 -15.63
CA ALA A 39 0.23 8.53 -16.59
C ALA A 39 0.79 9.41 -17.72
N GLU A 40 1.64 10.39 -17.40
CA GLU A 40 2.36 11.21 -18.40
C GLU A 40 3.22 10.30 -19.30
N LYS A 41 3.89 9.30 -18.73
CA LYS A 41 4.68 8.35 -19.52
C LYS A 41 3.84 7.44 -20.42
N LYS A 42 2.65 7.03 -19.96
CA LYS A 42 1.76 6.10 -20.69
C LYS A 42 0.95 6.79 -21.78
N PHE A 43 0.41 7.98 -21.50
CA PHE A 43 -0.60 8.67 -22.30
C PHE A 43 -0.19 10.09 -22.71
N GLU A 44 1.03 10.53 -22.37
CA GLU A 44 1.49 11.90 -22.62
C GLU A 44 0.48 12.95 -22.13
N ASN A 45 0.17 13.94 -22.96
CA ASN A 45 -0.74 15.02 -22.62
C ASN A 45 -2.22 14.60 -22.65
N GLU A 46 -2.57 13.42 -23.18
CA GLU A 46 -3.98 12.99 -23.29
C GLU A 46 -4.59 12.76 -21.91
N PHE A 47 -3.81 12.24 -20.96
CA PHE A 47 -4.29 12.02 -19.60
C PHE A 47 -4.73 13.33 -18.94
N GLU A 48 -3.83 14.32 -18.90
CA GLU A 48 -4.12 15.59 -18.24
C GLU A 48 -5.26 16.37 -18.91
N GLN A 49 -5.57 16.12 -20.19
CA GLN A 49 -6.71 16.73 -20.87
C GLN A 49 -8.06 16.17 -20.39
N ASN A 50 -8.10 14.91 -19.97
CA ASN A 50 -9.32 14.17 -19.69
C ASN A 50 -9.53 13.84 -18.21
N TRP A 51 -8.45 13.73 -17.45
CA TRP A 51 -8.42 13.24 -16.08
C TRP A 51 -7.62 14.16 -15.16
N ILE A 52 -7.96 14.08 -13.88
CA ILE A 52 -7.24 14.75 -12.79
C ILE A 52 -6.97 13.71 -11.72
N ILE A 53 -5.73 13.65 -11.22
CA ILE A 53 -5.35 12.83 -10.08
C ILE A 53 -5.46 13.68 -8.81
N ALA A 54 -6.36 13.28 -7.91
CA ALA A 54 -6.64 14.01 -6.68
C ALA A 54 -6.26 13.17 -5.44
N PRO A 55 -5.53 13.73 -4.48
CA PRO A 55 -5.27 13.07 -3.21
C PRO A 55 -6.45 13.25 -2.25
N ALA A 56 -6.93 12.16 -1.66
CA ALA A 56 -8.04 12.16 -0.71
C ALA A 56 -7.60 12.49 0.72
N GLY A 57 -6.34 12.23 1.07
CA GLY A 57 -5.85 12.33 2.45
C GLY A 57 -6.04 11.03 3.27
N GLY A 58 -6.08 9.89 2.59
CA GLY A 58 -6.07 8.54 3.19
C GLY A 58 -7.21 7.64 2.71
N LYS A 59 -7.00 6.32 2.84
CA LYS A 59 -7.91 5.24 2.43
C LYS A 59 -9.38 5.45 2.80
N ASN A 60 -9.66 5.83 4.06
CA ASN A 60 -11.02 6.04 4.54
C ASN A 60 -11.74 7.22 3.84
N LEU A 61 -10.98 8.25 3.44
CA LEU A 61 -11.54 9.38 2.70
C LEU A 61 -11.78 9.00 1.24
N VAL A 62 -10.91 8.18 0.62
CA VAL A 62 -11.16 7.63 -0.72
C VAL A 62 -12.52 6.92 -0.75
N VAL A 63 -12.73 5.95 0.13
CA VAL A 63 -14.00 5.19 0.24
C VAL A 63 -15.19 6.12 0.49
N GLY A 64 -15.04 7.08 1.40
CA GLY A 64 -16.09 8.03 1.73
C GLY A 64 -16.51 8.89 0.55
N ILE A 65 -15.55 9.38 -0.24
CA ILE A 65 -15.79 10.21 -1.42
C ILE A 65 -16.42 9.38 -2.56
N LEU A 66 -15.86 8.20 -2.88
CA LEU A 66 -16.38 7.35 -3.96
C LEU A 66 -17.83 6.92 -3.72
N SER A 67 -18.25 6.75 -2.46
CA SER A 67 -19.67 6.46 -2.13
C SER A 67 -20.65 7.57 -2.55
N LYS A 68 -20.16 8.78 -2.82
CA LYS A 68 -20.92 9.93 -3.29
C LYS A 68 -20.70 10.24 -4.77
N GLU A 69 -19.61 9.75 -5.33
CA GLU A 69 -19.15 10.05 -6.68
C GLU A 69 -18.94 8.74 -7.47
N PRO A 70 -20.02 8.08 -7.94
CA PRO A 70 -19.93 6.79 -8.62
C PRO A 70 -19.19 6.86 -9.97
N ASP A 71 -19.10 8.05 -10.57
CA ASP A 71 -18.43 8.30 -11.85
C ASP A 71 -16.92 8.59 -11.70
N TRP A 72 -16.43 8.74 -10.46
CA TRP A 72 -15.00 8.91 -10.20
C TRP A 72 -14.35 7.56 -10.05
N LEU A 73 -13.07 7.43 -10.42
CA LEU A 73 -12.29 6.23 -10.12
C LEU A 73 -11.49 6.46 -8.85
N GLY A 74 -11.25 5.41 -8.07
CA GLY A 74 -10.25 5.49 -6.99
C GLY A 74 -9.37 4.26 -6.87
N LEU A 75 -8.23 4.43 -6.22
CA LEU A 75 -7.23 3.40 -5.98
C LEU A 75 -6.70 3.50 -4.54
N VAL A 76 -6.53 2.36 -3.89
CA VAL A 76 -5.98 2.26 -2.53
C VAL A 76 -4.96 1.11 -2.43
N ASP A 77 -4.04 1.24 -1.47
CA ASP A 77 -3.10 0.20 -1.03
C ASP A 77 -3.85 -1.02 -0.46
N ARG A 78 -3.26 -2.21 -0.58
CA ARG A 78 -3.80 -3.46 -0.01
C ARG A 78 -3.52 -3.59 1.50
N ASP A 79 -2.45 -2.95 1.97
CA ASP A 79 -1.76 -3.16 3.26
C ASP A 79 -2.62 -3.23 4.54
N GLU A 80 -3.75 -2.53 4.60
CA GLU A 80 -4.63 -2.48 5.79
C GLU A 80 -5.81 -3.44 5.74
N TRP A 81 -6.15 -3.99 4.57
CA TRP A 81 -7.39 -4.75 4.39
C TRP A 81 -7.13 -6.22 4.15
N THR A 82 -7.99 -7.06 4.74
CA THR A 82 -8.07 -8.47 4.39
C THR A 82 -8.69 -8.64 3.01
N GLU A 83 -8.44 -9.78 2.35
CA GLU A 83 -9.10 -10.11 1.07
C GLU A 83 -10.63 -10.08 1.16
N GLU A 84 -11.20 -10.48 2.31
CA GLU A 84 -12.64 -10.40 2.57
C GLU A 84 -13.13 -8.94 2.61
N THR A 85 -12.40 -8.06 3.31
CA THR A 85 -12.71 -6.62 3.34
C THR A 85 -12.58 -6.00 1.96
N ILE A 86 -11.55 -6.34 1.20
CA ILE A 86 -11.36 -5.90 -0.19
C ILE A 86 -12.56 -6.31 -1.05
N ALA A 87 -12.93 -7.60 -1.03
CA ALA A 87 -14.05 -8.10 -1.82
C ALA A 87 -15.37 -7.41 -1.44
N GLN A 88 -15.62 -7.22 -0.14
CA GLN A 88 -16.79 -6.46 0.33
C GLN A 88 -16.78 -5.02 -0.21
N LYS A 89 -15.65 -4.32 -0.09
CA LYS A 89 -15.53 -2.91 -0.50
C LYS A 89 -15.68 -2.72 -2.00
N GLN A 90 -15.11 -3.61 -2.82
CA GLN A 90 -15.27 -3.56 -4.27
C GLN A 90 -16.69 -3.91 -4.72
N ASN A 91 -17.38 -4.79 -4.00
CA ASN A 91 -18.81 -5.05 -4.24
C ASN A 91 -19.69 -3.83 -3.89
N GLU A 92 -19.36 -3.12 -2.80
CA GLU A 92 -20.05 -1.90 -2.39
C GLU A 92 -19.76 -0.70 -3.32
N LEU A 93 -18.53 -0.62 -3.83
CA LEU A 93 -18.01 0.49 -4.63
C LEU A 93 -17.34 -0.05 -5.90
N PRO A 94 -18.10 -0.28 -7.00
CA PRO A 94 -17.54 -0.82 -8.25
C PRO A 94 -16.45 0.05 -8.90
N ASN A 95 -16.37 1.32 -8.52
CA ASN A 95 -15.39 2.29 -8.97
C ASN A 95 -14.13 2.37 -8.07
N LEU A 96 -14.08 1.58 -6.99
CA LEU A 96 -12.91 1.39 -6.14
C LEU A 96 -12.01 0.28 -6.70
N ASN A 97 -10.75 0.62 -6.92
CA ASN A 97 -9.70 -0.30 -7.33
C ASN A 97 -8.72 -0.52 -6.18
N ILE A 98 -8.12 -1.69 -6.12
CA ILE A 98 -7.08 -2.03 -5.15
C ILE A 98 -5.79 -2.25 -5.93
N LEU A 99 -4.68 -1.78 -5.36
CA LEU A 99 -3.38 -2.11 -5.93
C LEU A 99 -3.18 -3.63 -5.99
N PRO A 100 -2.62 -4.16 -7.11
CA PRO A 100 -2.26 -5.57 -7.21
C PRO A 100 -1.26 -5.97 -6.14
N ARG A 101 -0.39 -5.04 -5.72
CA ARG A 101 0.66 -5.24 -4.73
C ARG A 101 0.26 -4.69 -3.35
N PHE A 102 1.02 -5.05 -2.33
CA PHE A 102 0.76 -4.72 -0.93
C PHE A 102 0.62 -3.21 -0.70
N CYS A 103 1.58 -2.41 -1.19
CA CYS A 103 1.46 -0.96 -1.33
C CYS A 103 2.29 -0.46 -2.52
N LEU A 104 2.24 0.85 -2.79
CA LEU A 104 3.00 1.47 -3.87
C LEU A 104 4.52 1.21 -3.81
N GLU A 105 5.11 1.14 -2.62
CA GLU A 105 6.54 0.83 -2.46
C GLU A 105 6.92 -0.59 -2.92
N ASN A 106 5.95 -1.50 -3.09
CA ASN A 106 6.23 -2.83 -3.61
C ASN A 106 6.69 -2.82 -5.09
N TYR A 107 6.50 -1.71 -5.80
CA TYR A 107 7.02 -1.51 -7.17
C TYR A 107 8.50 -1.13 -7.21
N ILE A 108 9.06 -0.64 -6.11
CA ILE A 108 10.45 -0.17 -6.04
C ILE A 108 11.34 -1.08 -5.19
N ILE A 109 10.85 -2.28 -4.86
CA ILE A 109 11.61 -3.35 -4.19
C ILE A 109 11.72 -4.62 -5.04
N GLU A 110 10.95 -4.73 -6.13
CA GLU A 110 11.06 -5.86 -7.05
C GLU A 110 12.27 -5.63 -7.98
N PRO A 111 13.25 -6.55 -8.02
CA PRO A 111 14.51 -6.33 -8.73
C PRO A 111 14.37 -6.06 -10.23
N SER A 112 13.45 -6.75 -10.91
CA SER A 112 13.20 -6.63 -12.34
C SER A 112 12.58 -5.27 -12.70
N ASP A 113 11.61 -4.79 -11.91
CA ASP A 113 10.96 -3.49 -12.05
C ASP A 113 11.96 -2.37 -11.81
N ILE A 114 12.76 -2.47 -10.74
CA ILE A 114 13.86 -1.53 -10.51
C ILE A 114 14.79 -1.54 -11.71
N TRP A 115 15.27 -2.71 -12.13
CA TRP A 115 16.20 -2.82 -13.26
C TRP A 115 15.64 -2.16 -14.52
N ASN A 116 14.38 -2.43 -14.86
CA ASN A 116 13.71 -1.86 -16.02
C ASN A 116 13.53 -0.34 -15.91
N ALA A 117 13.31 0.18 -14.71
CA ALA A 117 13.18 1.61 -14.44
C ALA A 117 14.52 2.37 -14.48
N LEU A 118 15.66 1.69 -14.24
CA LEU A 118 16.97 2.35 -14.25
C LEU A 118 17.38 2.81 -15.66
N PRO A 119 17.90 4.03 -15.84
CA PRO A 119 18.56 4.44 -17.07
C PRO A 119 19.79 3.58 -17.38
N GLU A 120 20.16 3.46 -18.66
CA GLU A 120 21.33 2.67 -19.10
C GLU A 120 22.64 3.08 -18.40
N ILE A 121 22.83 4.37 -18.13
CA ILE A 121 24.00 4.87 -17.39
C ILE A 121 24.07 4.27 -15.98
N GLN A 122 22.92 4.06 -15.32
CA GLN A 122 22.86 3.45 -13.99
C GLN A 122 23.00 1.93 -14.06
N LYS A 123 22.36 1.26 -15.03
CA LYS A 123 22.54 -0.18 -15.27
C LYS A 123 24.01 -0.54 -15.49
N ASN A 124 24.74 0.27 -16.26
CA ASN A 124 26.17 0.08 -16.52
C ASN A 124 27.07 0.21 -15.27
N LYS A 125 26.58 0.78 -14.16
CA LYS A 125 27.32 0.79 -12.89
C LYS A 125 27.26 -0.57 -12.17
N ILE A 126 26.26 -1.39 -12.47
CA ILE A 126 26.05 -2.70 -11.86
C ILE A 126 26.74 -3.74 -12.74
N SER A 127 28.01 -4.05 -12.44
CA SER A 127 28.83 -4.90 -13.31
C SER A 127 28.28 -6.32 -13.49
N GLY A 128 27.61 -6.88 -12.47
CA GLY A 128 26.94 -8.18 -12.56
C GLY A 128 25.52 -8.13 -13.13
N GLY A 129 25.08 -6.98 -13.66
CA GLY A 129 23.77 -6.80 -14.25
C GLY A 129 22.61 -7.04 -13.28
N ILE A 130 21.47 -7.45 -13.84
CA ILE A 130 20.25 -7.76 -13.07
C ILE A 130 20.47 -8.86 -12.02
N GLU A 131 21.33 -9.84 -12.29
CA GLU A 131 21.59 -10.94 -11.35
C GLU A 131 22.27 -10.46 -10.07
N GLN A 132 23.22 -9.51 -10.18
CA GLN A 132 23.81 -8.88 -8.99
C GLN A 132 22.76 -8.08 -8.22
N LEU A 133 21.95 -7.27 -8.92
CA LEU A 133 20.89 -6.49 -8.27
C LEU A 133 19.91 -7.40 -7.52
N LYS A 134 19.45 -8.47 -8.19
CA LYS A 134 18.53 -9.47 -7.61
C LYS A 134 19.17 -10.14 -6.39
N SER A 135 20.41 -10.61 -6.51
CA SER A 135 21.11 -11.27 -5.40
C SER A 135 21.29 -10.36 -4.19
N GLU A 136 21.58 -9.07 -4.38
CA GLU A 136 21.80 -8.13 -3.27
C GLU A 136 20.49 -7.66 -2.63
N ILE A 137 19.45 -7.41 -3.43
CA ILE A 137 18.12 -7.08 -2.91
C ILE A 137 17.52 -8.26 -2.14
N LEU A 138 17.62 -9.47 -2.68
CA LEU A 138 17.09 -10.69 -2.04
C LEU A 138 18.04 -11.28 -0.98
N ALA A 139 19.12 -10.58 -0.63
CA ALA A 139 19.89 -10.93 0.53
C ALA A 139 19.00 -10.87 1.79
N ASP A 140 19.07 -11.91 2.63
CA ASP A 140 18.21 -12.06 3.81
C ASP A 140 16.69 -12.11 3.51
N HIS A 141 16.29 -12.50 2.29
CA HIS A 141 14.89 -12.57 1.86
C HIS A 141 13.95 -13.25 2.89
N GLU A 142 14.35 -14.41 3.44
CA GLU A 142 13.56 -15.14 4.45
C GLU A 142 13.27 -14.29 5.72
N LYS A 143 14.20 -13.43 6.15
CA LYS A 143 13.96 -12.56 7.32
C LYS A 143 12.90 -11.51 7.01
N TRP A 144 12.94 -10.94 5.81
CA TRP A 144 11.95 -9.96 5.35
C TRP A 144 10.57 -10.59 5.14
N LEU A 145 10.53 -11.82 4.62
CA LEU A 145 9.30 -12.59 4.49
C LEU A 145 8.64 -12.83 5.85
N ARG A 146 9.42 -13.28 6.85
CA ARG A 146 8.94 -13.45 8.23
C ARG A 146 8.39 -12.16 8.82
N HIS A 147 9.11 -11.04 8.64
CA HIS A 147 8.65 -9.73 9.11
C HIS A 147 7.31 -9.34 8.47
N GLY A 148 7.20 -9.48 7.16
CA GLY A 148 5.99 -9.16 6.41
C GLY A 148 4.79 -10.02 6.82
N VAL A 149 4.97 -11.35 6.94
CA VAL A 149 3.92 -12.26 7.41
C VAL A 149 3.46 -11.88 8.82
N LEU A 150 4.37 -11.58 9.75
CA LEU A 150 3.99 -11.09 11.08
C LEU A 150 3.12 -9.83 10.99
N ARG A 151 3.48 -8.87 10.13
CA ARG A 151 2.71 -7.64 9.96
C ARG A 151 1.26 -7.92 9.56
N THR A 152 1.04 -8.88 8.64
CA THR A 152 -0.32 -9.27 8.21
C THR A 152 -1.17 -9.86 9.34
N LEU A 153 -0.54 -10.38 10.40
CA LEU A 153 -1.22 -10.96 11.56
C LEU A 153 -1.41 -9.95 12.69
N ILE A 154 -0.49 -9.00 12.86
CA ILE A 154 -0.57 -8.01 13.94
C ILE A 154 -1.72 -7.02 13.71
N GLN A 155 -1.96 -6.56 12.47
CA GLN A 155 -3.02 -5.59 12.21
C GLN A 155 -4.42 -6.12 12.59
N PRO A 156 -4.84 -7.33 12.19
CA PRO A 156 -6.11 -7.91 12.65
C PRO A 156 -6.19 -8.11 14.17
N LEU A 157 -5.06 -8.39 14.84
CA LEU A 157 -5.02 -8.47 16.30
C LEU A 157 -5.27 -7.10 16.93
N TRP A 158 -4.66 -6.04 16.40
CA TRP A 158 -4.92 -4.68 16.87
C TRP A 158 -6.41 -4.30 16.72
N ASP A 159 -6.98 -4.50 15.53
CA ASP A 159 -8.38 -4.16 15.26
C ASP A 159 -9.34 -4.99 16.12
N GLY A 160 -9.05 -6.30 16.26
CA GLY A 160 -9.82 -7.19 17.12
C GLY A 160 -9.72 -6.84 18.61
N LEU A 161 -8.59 -6.29 19.04
CA LEU A 161 -8.36 -5.83 20.41
C LEU A 161 -9.12 -4.53 20.69
N ILE A 162 -9.08 -3.56 19.76
CA ILE A 162 -9.89 -2.34 19.83
C ILE A 162 -11.39 -2.67 19.85
N ALA A 163 -11.86 -3.58 18.99
CA ALA A 163 -13.26 -4.02 18.98
C ALA A 163 -13.71 -4.68 20.30
N ARG A 164 -12.76 -5.21 21.09
CA ARG A 164 -12.99 -5.75 22.44
C ARG A 164 -12.87 -4.69 23.54
N GLY A 165 -12.90 -3.42 23.17
CA GLY A 165 -12.87 -2.30 24.11
C GLY A 165 -11.51 -2.05 24.74
N PHE A 166 -10.41 -2.47 24.09
CA PHE A 166 -9.08 -2.15 24.60
C PHE A 166 -8.94 -0.67 24.90
N GLN A 167 -8.32 -0.38 26.05
CA GLN A 167 -8.29 0.94 26.70
C GLN A 167 -9.68 1.43 27.15
N ASN A 168 -10.63 1.65 26.23
CA ASN A 168 -11.89 2.34 26.51
C ASN A 168 -12.77 1.62 27.54
N ALA A 169 -12.83 0.29 27.53
CA ALA A 169 -13.67 -0.46 28.45
C ALA A 169 -13.20 -0.36 29.91
N LEU A 170 -11.89 -0.27 30.15
CA LEU A 170 -11.33 -0.11 31.51
C LEU A 170 -11.22 1.36 31.94
N LEU A 171 -11.21 2.29 30.99
CA LEU A 171 -11.26 3.73 31.28
C LEU A 171 -12.69 4.25 31.46
N ASP A 172 -13.70 3.42 31.19
CA ASP A 172 -15.08 3.71 31.56
C ASP A 172 -15.20 3.81 33.09
N PHE A 173 -15.87 4.87 33.56
CA PHE A 173 -15.92 5.20 34.98
C PHE A 173 -16.61 4.11 35.81
N GLU A 174 -17.69 3.52 35.28
CA GLU A 174 -18.47 2.50 35.98
C GLU A 174 -17.71 1.19 36.03
N ASN A 175 -17.15 0.75 34.91
CA ASN A 175 -16.33 -0.47 34.86
C ASN A 175 -15.10 -0.36 35.78
N ALA A 176 -14.53 0.83 35.93
CA ALA A 176 -13.40 1.07 36.82
C ALA A 176 -13.74 0.93 38.31
N GLN A 177 -15.02 0.88 38.70
CA GLN A 177 -15.45 0.62 40.08
C GLN A 177 -15.74 -0.87 40.36
N ASP A 178 -15.74 -1.73 39.33
CA ASP A 178 -16.07 -3.15 39.46
C ASP A 178 -14.86 -4.06 39.18
N ASP A 179 -14.22 -4.51 40.25
CA ASP A 179 -13.08 -5.45 40.21
C ASP A 179 -13.39 -6.75 39.45
N GLY A 180 -14.65 -7.19 39.44
CA GLY A 180 -15.10 -8.37 38.71
C GLY A 180 -15.09 -8.11 37.21
N GLU A 181 -15.71 -7.02 36.78
CA GLU A 181 -15.74 -6.63 35.36
C GLU A 181 -14.34 -6.32 34.82
N ILE A 182 -13.49 -5.65 35.60
CA ILE A 182 -12.07 -5.42 35.24
C ILE A 182 -11.36 -6.75 34.94
N LYS A 183 -11.51 -7.75 35.82
CA LYS A 183 -10.89 -9.07 35.62
C LYS A 183 -11.43 -9.78 34.39
N GLU A 184 -12.73 -9.70 34.12
CA GLU A 184 -13.34 -10.32 32.94
C GLU A 184 -12.88 -9.66 31.63
N ILE A 185 -12.77 -8.34 31.59
CA ILE A 185 -12.22 -7.61 30.43
C ILE A 185 -10.76 -8.02 30.18
N LEU A 186 -9.92 -8.03 31.23
CA LEU A 186 -8.51 -8.44 31.11
C LEU A 186 -8.37 -9.89 30.64
N LYS A 187 -9.22 -10.80 31.13
CA LYS A 187 -9.25 -12.20 30.66
C LYS A 187 -9.62 -12.30 29.18
N LYS A 188 -10.59 -11.51 28.71
CA LYS A 188 -10.98 -11.48 27.28
C LYS A 188 -9.78 -11.08 26.41
N TRP A 189 -9.01 -10.06 26.83
CA TRP A 189 -7.81 -9.65 26.10
C TRP A 189 -6.70 -10.71 26.17
N HIS A 190 -6.44 -11.28 27.35
CA HIS A 190 -5.45 -12.34 27.51
C HIS A 190 -5.77 -13.57 26.65
N SER A 191 -7.03 -14.02 26.65
CA SER A 191 -7.46 -15.15 25.82
C SER A 191 -7.36 -14.86 24.33
N PHE A 192 -7.60 -13.61 23.92
CA PHE A 192 -7.49 -13.20 22.52
C PHE A 192 -6.03 -13.10 22.04
N LEU A 193 -5.12 -12.71 22.93
CA LEU A 193 -3.69 -12.55 22.66
C LEU A 193 -2.87 -13.80 23.06
N ASN A 194 -3.44 -15.00 22.93
CA ASN A 194 -2.73 -16.24 23.25
C ASN A 194 -1.47 -16.39 22.37
N PRO A 195 -0.26 -16.43 22.96
CA PRO A 195 1.00 -16.48 22.20
C PRO A 195 1.13 -17.72 21.33
N ASP A 196 0.70 -18.89 21.81
CA ASP A 196 0.82 -20.14 21.09
C ASP A 196 -0.09 -20.15 19.85
N ASP A 197 -1.32 -19.68 20.00
CA ASP A 197 -2.27 -19.57 18.88
C ASP A 197 -1.78 -18.59 17.81
N ILE A 198 -1.23 -17.43 18.24
CA ILE A 198 -0.67 -16.42 17.33
C ILE A 198 0.56 -16.99 16.61
N PHE A 199 1.46 -17.65 17.34
CA PHE A 199 2.68 -18.20 16.77
C PHE A 199 2.39 -19.35 15.80
N ASN A 200 1.42 -20.21 16.11
CA ASN A 200 0.98 -21.27 15.20
C ASN A 200 0.42 -20.70 13.90
N LYS A 201 -0.47 -19.70 13.97
CA LYS A 201 -0.97 -18.98 12.78
C LYS A 201 0.15 -18.34 11.97
N PHE A 202 1.16 -17.77 12.65
CA PHE A 202 2.35 -17.24 11.99
C PHE A 202 3.15 -18.32 11.26
N GLN A 203 3.41 -19.47 11.88
CA GLN A 203 4.11 -20.58 11.22
C GLN A 203 3.31 -21.10 10.02
N GLU A 204 2.02 -21.37 10.19
CA GLU A 204 1.14 -21.83 9.11
C GLU A 204 1.14 -20.87 7.91
N LYS A 205 0.98 -19.56 8.19
CA LYS A 205 0.98 -18.54 7.14
C LYS A 205 2.35 -18.41 6.47
N LEU A 206 3.43 -18.50 7.23
CA LEU A 206 4.78 -18.42 6.69
C LEU A 206 5.08 -19.59 5.77
N GLU A 207 4.72 -20.82 6.14
CA GLU A 207 4.90 -21.98 5.24
C GLU A 207 4.07 -21.82 3.96
N GLN A 208 2.81 -21.36 4.08
CA GLN A 208 1.98 -21.07 2.90
C GLN A 208 2.65 -20.06 1.96
N VAL A 209 3.19 -18.98 2.51
CA VAL A 209 3.80 -17.90 1.72
C VAL A 209 5.13 -18.32 1.10
N ARG A 210 5.90 -19.20 1.76
CA ARG A 210 7.16 -19.73 1.22
C ARG A 210 6.97 -20.55 -0.07
N GLU A 211 5.80 -21.12 -0.27
CA GLU A 211 5.46 -21.86 -1.50
C GLU A 211 5.15 -20.93 -2.69
N ALA A 212 4.89 -19.64 -2.44
CA ALA A 212 4.69 -18.66 -3.50
C ALA A 212 5.99 -18.31 -4.22
N SER A 213 5.89 -17.75 -5.43
CA SER A 213 7.06 -17.28 -6.17
C SER A 213 7.74 -16.09 -5.48
N ASP A 214 9.04 -15.88 -5.74
CA ASP A 214 9.78 -14.67 -5.26
C ASP A 214 9.01 -13.39 -5.59
N PHE A 215 8.45 -13.30 -6.80
CA PHE A 215 7.68 -12.14 -7.24
C PHE A 215 6.45 -11.91 -6.37
N GLU A 216 5.67 -12.97 -6.08
CA GLU A 216 4.49 -12.87 -5.22
C GLU A 216 4.87 -12.55 -3.77
N GLN A 217 5.94 -13.14 -3.26
CA GLN A 217 6.48 -12.88 -1.93
C GLN A 217 6.82 -11.38 -1.76
N ILE A 218 7.57 -10.82 -2.71
CA ILE A 218 7.93 -9.40 -2.73
C ILE A 218 6.70 -8.52 -2.92
N SER A 219 5.80 -8.89 -3.83
CA SER A 219 4.67 -8.05 -4.22
C SER A 219 3.58 -7.98 -3.16
N LEU A 220 3.31 -9.07 -2.44
CA LEU A 220 2.14 -9.18 -1.56
C LEU A 220 2.49 -9.34 -0.09
N TRP A 221 3.64 -9.93 0.23
CA TRP A 221 3.92 -10.40 1.59
C TRP A 221 5.03 -9.62 2.28
N ILE A 222 5.88 -8.92 1.53
CA ILE A 222 6.90 -8.03 2.09
C ILE A 222 6.34 -6.61 2.25
N ASP A 223 6.57 -6.04 3.43
CA ASP A 223 6.32 -4.62 3.71
C ASP A 223 7.26 -3.74 2.88
N GLY A 224 6.76 -3.22 1.75
CA GLY A 224 7.54 -2.40 0.83
C GLY A 224 8.12 -1.14 1.45
N LYS A 225 7.37 -0.47 2.34
CA LYS A 225 7.80 0.76 3.00
C LYS A 225 9.05 0.52 3.86
N THR A 226 8.98 -0.48 4.75
CA THR A 226 10.09 -0.80 5.65
C THR A 226 11.26 -1.45 4.93
N PHE A 227 10.98 -2.37 3.99
CA PHE A 227 12.01 -3.09 3.24
C PHE A 227 12.81 -2.14 2.34
N PHE A 228 12.14 -1.20 1.67
CA PHE A 228 12.82 -0.21 0.85
C PHE A 228 13.77 0.66 1.69
N ALA A 229 13.24 1.30 2.74
CA ALA A 229 14.01 2.23 3.57
C ALA A 229 15.18 1.53 4.30
N SER A 230 14.96 0.30 4.78
CA SER A 230 15.92 -0.39 5.63
C SER A 230 16.98 -1.17 4.86
N HIS A 231 16.66 -1.65 3.65
CA HIS A 231 17.50 -2.56 2.88
C HIS A 231 17.73 -2.12 1.44
N VAL A 232 16.68 -2.03 0.62
CA VAL A 232 16.82 -1.79 -0.84
C VAL A 232 17.53 -0.47 -1.11
N HIS A 233 17.19 0.60 -0.39
CA HIS A 233 17.86 1.89 -0.54
C HIS A 233 19.37 1.80 -0.27
N LYS A 234 19.79 1.02 0.74
CA LYS A 234 21.22 0.81 1.06
C LYS A 234 21.92 0.03 -0.05
N VAL A 235 21.29 -1.04 -0.54
CA VAL A 235 21.79 -1.82 -1.68
C VAL A 235 21.99 -0.91 -2.90
N LEU A 236 20.97 -0.12 -3.25
CA LEU A 236 21.05 0.80 -4.38
C LEU A 236 22.08 1.90 -4.18
N ASN A 237 22.30 2.38 -2.96
CA ASN A 237 23.37 3.33 -2.67
C ASN A 237 24.77 2.72 -2.84
N ASN A 238 24.96 1.45 -2.48
CA ASN A 238 26.21 0.74 -2.70
C ASN A 238 26.48 0.52 -4.20
N LEU A 239 25.43 0.15 -4.96
CA LEU A 239 25.54 -0.16 -6.39
C LEU A 239 25.61 1.08 -7.30
N LEU A 240 24.82 2.12 -7.00
CA LEU A 240 24.60 3.25 -7.92
C LEU A 240 25.25 4.56 -7.44
N GLY A 241 25.74 4.58 -6.20
CA GLY A 241 26.25 5.75 -5.51
C GLY A 241 25.23 6.36 -4.56
N GLN A 242 25.72 7.14 -3.59
CA GLN A 242 24.91 7.71 -2.51
C GLN A 242 23.91 8.76 -3.02
N THR A 243 22.66 8.63 -2.56
CA THR A 243 21.61 9.66 -2.69
C THR A 243 20.61 9.52 -1.55
N SER A 244 19.75 10.52 -1.36
CA SER A 244 18.67 10.46 -0.37
C SER A 244 17.63 9.41 -0.76
N GLU A 245 16.91 8.86 0.23
CA GLU A 245 15.83 7.90 -0.02
C GLU A 245 14.75 8.50 -0.92
N ALA A 246 14.31 9.73 -0.64
CA ALA A 246 13.29 10.43 -1.41
C ALA A 246 13.68 10.61 -2.89
N GLU A 247 14.93 11.02 -3.14
CA GLU A 247 15.43 11.18 -4.51
C GLU A 247 15.55 9.82 -5.22
N ARG A 248 15.97 8.77 -4.49
CA ARG A 248 16.00 7.41 -5.06
C ARG A 248 14.61 6.94 -5.47
N LYS A 249 13.61 7.08 -4.60
CA LYS A 249 12.21 6.72 -4.88
C LYS A 249 11.73 7.42 -6.13
N LYS A 250 11.88 8.75 -6.18
CA LYS A 250 11.48 9.57 -7.34
C LYS A 250 12.14 9.10 -8.64
N GLN A 251 13.45 8.84 -8.62
CA GLN A 251 14.17 8.37 -9.81
C GLN A 251 13.64 7.03 -10.34
N ILE A 252 13.34 6.08 -9.45
CA ILE A 252 12.83 4.76 -9.85
C ILE A 252 11.38 4.90 -10.32
N PHE A 253 10.51 5.58 -9.57
CA PHE A 253 9.10 5.78 -9.96
C PHE A 253 8.95 6.45 -11.33
N LYS A 254 9.76 7.46 -11.64
CA LYS A 254 9.78 8.08 -12.97
C LYS A 254 10.11 7.09 -14.09
N GLY A 255 10.91 6.07 -13.78
CA GLY A 255 11.28 5.01 -14.72
C GLY A 255 10.26 3.87 -14.82
N LEU A 256 9.32 3.77 -13.88
CA LEU A 256 8.40 2.63 -13.78
C LEU A 256 7.22 2.75 -14.76
N LEU A 257 6.82 1.61 -15.31
CA LEU A 257 5.52 1.41 -15.95
C LEU A 257 5.16 -0.09 -15.83
N PRO A 258 4.73 -0.55 -14.64
CA PRO A 258 4.51 -1.96 -14.36
C PRO A 258 3.33 -2.53 -15.16
N ASP A 259 3.50 -3.74 -15.70
CA ASP A 259 2.46 -4.42 -16.50
C ASP A 259 1.22 -4.76 -15.68
N ASP A 260 1.37 -5.03 -14.37
CA ASP A 260 0.26 -5.36 -13.49
C ASP A 260 -0.66 -4.16 -13.17
N LEU A 261 -0.31 -2.94 -13.60
CA LEU A 261 -1.18 -1.76 -13.54
C LEU A 261 -2.02 -1.56 -14.82
N GLU A 262 -1.89 -2.42 -15.85
CA GLU A 262 -2.62 -2.24 -17.11
C GLU A 262 -4.15 -2.22 -16.92
N PHE A 263 -4.68 -3.02 -15.99
CA PHE A 263 -6.11 -3.02 -15.67
C PHE A 263 -6.63 -1.64 -15.20
N LEU A 264 -5.76 -0.83 -14.59
CA LEU A 264 -6.07 0.52 -14.16
C LEU A 264 -6.02 1.47 -15.36
N TRP A 265 -5.00 1.34 -16.21
CA TRP A 265 -4.82 2.14 -17.41
C TRP A 265 -6.00 2.00 -18.38
N GLU A 266 -6.50 0.78 -18.57
CA GLU A 266 -7.68 0.49 -19.39
C GLU A 266 -8.94 1.24 -18.91
N LYS A 267 -9.10 1.47 -17.61
CA LYS A 267 -10.27 2.17 -17.05
C LYS A 267 -10.32 3.66 -17.41
N PHE A 268 -9.19 4.27 -17.76
CA PHE A 268 -9.16 5.67 -18.18
C PHE A 268 -9.75 5.88 -19.58
N ASN A 269 -9.85 4.80 -20.38
CA ASN A 269 -10.37 4.82 -21.76
C ASN A 269 -9.67 5.89 -22.62
N LEU A 270 -8.34 5.91 -22.59
CA LEU A 270 -7.46 6.79 -23.36
C LEU A 270 -6.68 5.95 -24.38
N GLN A 271 -6.22 6.58 -25.47
CA GLN A 271 -5.48 5.90 -26.55
C GLN A 271 -3.96 6.12 -26.49
#